data_AF-A0AAX1UGP3-F1
#
_entry.id   AF-A0AAX1UGP3-F1
#
_cell.length_a   1.000
_cell.length_b   1.000
_cell.length_c   1.000
_cell.angle_alpha   90.00
_cell.angle_beta   90.00
_cell.angle_gamma   90.00
#
_symmetry.space_group_name_H-M   'P 1'
#
loop_
_entity.id
_entity.type
_entity.pdbx_description
1 polymer ?
#
loop_
_entity_poly.entity_id
_entity_poly.type
_entity_poly.pdbx_seq_one_letter_code
_entity_poly.pdbx_strand_id
1 'polypeptide(L)' 'MSRHLADKRTPSDGGRVKNFLRLARHPRSLWHREEARPAGNRRVLEFLRIARGREA' A
#
# COMPACT_ATOMS: atom_id res chain seq x y z
N MET A 1 -2.09 43.49 -5.69
CA MET A 1 -1.98 42.66 -4.48
C MET A 1 -0.71 43.07 -3.74
N SER A 2 -0.82 44.05 -2.84
CA SER A 2 0.32 44.59 -2.08
C SER A 2 0.64 43.67 -0.90
N ARG A 3 1.92 43.35 -0.70
CA ARG A 3 2.38 42.43 0.34
C ARG A 3 2.57 43.18 1.67
N HIS A 4 2.04 42.64 2.76
CA HIS A 4 2.12 43.25 4.08
C HIS A 4 3.58 43.31 4.57
N LEU A 5 3.99 44.42 5.22
CA LEU A 5 5.38 44.66 5.65
C LEU A 5 5.92 43.60 6.64
N ALA A 6 5.03 43.03 7.45
CA ALA A 6 5.38 41.94 8.37
C ALA A 6 5.48 40.57 7.69
N ASP A 7 5.00 40.44 6.44
CA ASP A 7 5.01 39.19 5.69
C ASP A 7 6.33 39.06 4.91
N LYS A 8 7.42 38.93 5.68
CA LYS A 8 8.79 38.70 5.18
C LYS A 8 9.07 37.24 4.82
N ARG A 9 8.08 36.36 4.90
CA ARG A 9 8.29 34.92 4.68
C ARG A 9 8.52 34.66 3.20
N THR A 10 9.44 33.78 2.86
CA THR A 10 9.55 33.31 1.46
C THR A 10 8.23 32.62 1.09
N PRO A 11 7.57 33.00 -0.03
CA PRO A 11 6.40 32.28 -0.52
C PRO A 11 6.71 30.79 -0.66
N SER A 12 5.71 29.94 -0.43
CA SER A 12 5.87 28.53 -0.75
C SER A 12 5.76 28.32 -2.25
N ASP A 13 6.70 27.56 -2.83
CA ASP A 13 6.63 27.14 -4.24
C ASP A 13 5.53 26.10 -4.52
N GLY A 14 4.71 25.76 -3.52
CA GLY A 14 3.65 24.74 -3.65
C GLY A 14 4.17 23.31 -3.79
N GLY A 15 5.47 23.07 -3.64
CA GLY A 15 6.09 21.75 -3.84
C GLY A 15 5.49 20.63 -2.98
N ARG A 16 5.09 20.93 -1.73
CA ARG A 16 4.40 19.97 -0.86
C ARG A 16 3.03 19.56 -1.42
N VAL A 17 2.23 20.53 -1.89
CA VAL A 17 0.91 20.29 -2.49
C VAL A 17 1.05 19.51 -3.80
N LYS A 18 2.02 19.88 -4.65
CA LYS A 18 2.35 19.15 -5.88
C LYS A 18 2.71 17.69 -5.60
N ASN A 19 3.59 17.45 -4.64
CA ASN A 19 4.00 16.10 -4.25
C ASN A 19 2.84 15.29 -3.66
N PHE A 20 1.99 15.92 -2.85
CA PHE A 20 0.79 15.28 -2.32
C PHE A 20 -0.17 14.84 -3.44
N LEU A 21 -0.52 15.74 -4.35
CA LEU A 21 -1.41 15.44 -5.47
C LEU A 21 -0.84 14.34 -6.38
N ARG A 22 0.48 14.33 -6.60
CA ARG A 22 1.15 13.25 -7.33
C ARG A 22 0.96 11.89 -6.66
N LEU A 23 1.09 11.82 -5.34
CA LEU A 23 0.89 10.58 -4.57
C LEU A 23 -0.58 10.16 -4.52
N ALA A 24 -1.51 11.11 -4.45
CA ALA A 24 -2.95 10.84 -4.35
C ALA A 24 -3.57 10.40 -5.69
N ARG A 25 -3.07 10.95 -6.82
CA ARG A 25 -3.56 10.63 -8.17
C ARG A 25 -3.01 9.32 -8.73
N HIS A 26 -1.90 8.83 -8.19
CA HIS A 26 -1.44 7.51 -8.54
C HIS A 26 -2.20 6.48 -7.71
N PRO A 27 -2.91 5.52 -8.35
CA PRO A 27 -3.50 4.41 -7.62
C PRO A 27 -2.35 3.71 -6.92
N ARG A 28 -2.36 3.81 -5.60
CA ARG A 28 -1.35 3.16 -4.80
C ARG A 28 -1.63 1.67 -4.92
N SER A 29 -0.65 0.88 -5.37
CA SER A 29 -0.67 -0.57 -5.16
C SER A 29 -0.46 -0.83 -3.66
N LEU A 30 -1.42 -0.41 -2.84
CA LEU A 30 -1.42 -0.61 -1.41
C LEU A 30 -1.71 -2.08 -1.17
N TRP A 31 -0.67 -2.89 -1.21
CA TRP A 31 -0.56 -4.15 -0.48
C TRP A 31 -1.68 -5.18 -0.62
N HIS A 32 -2.60 -5.00 -1.56
CA HIS A 32 -3.35 -6.11 -2.12
C HIS A 32 -2.34 -6.88 -2.98
N ARG A 33 -1.61 -7.77 -2.32
CA ARG A 33 -1.38 -9.07 -2.97
C ARG A 33 -2.78 -9.56 -3.27
N GLU A 34 -3.14 -9.57 -4.56
CA GLU A 34 -4.08 -10.59 -4.99
C GLU A 34 -3.51 -11.87 -4.40
N GLU A 35 -4.21 -12.45 -3.42
CA GLU A 35 -3.92 -13.80 -2.99
C GLU A 35 -4.18 -14.62 -4.23
N ALA A 36 -3.11 -14.82 -5.01
CA ALA A 36 -3.20 -15.18 -6.41
C ALA A 36 -3.80 -16.57 -6.46
N ARG A 37 -5.12 -16.58 -6.65
CA ARG A 37 -6.02 -17.74 -6.62
C ARG A 37 -6.20 -18.29 -5.20
N PRO A 38 -7.42 -18.72 -4.83
CA PRO A 38 -7.58 -19.57 -3.66
C PRO A 38 -6.59 -20.73 -3.83
N ALA A 39 -5.60 -20.82 -2.94
CA ALA A 39 -4.73 -21.98 -2.87
C ALA A 39 -5.70 -23.15 -2.64
N GLY A 40 -5.99 -23.94 -3.69
CA GLY A 40 -7.15 -24.85 -3.73
C GLY A 40 -7.15 -25.90 -2.62
N ASN A 41 -7.18 -27.19 -2.93
CA ASN A 41 -7.21 -28.21 -1.89
C ASN A 41 -5.84 -28.44 -1.19
N ARG A 42 -4.90 -27.49 -1.28
CA ARG A 42 -3.53 -27.60 -0.74
C ARG A 42 -3.51 -27.86 0.77
N ARG A 43 -4.31 -27.10 1.54
CA ARG A 43 -4.40 -27.30 2.99
C ARG A 43 -4.97 -28.67 3.36
N VAL A 44 -5.91 -29.18 2.57
CA VAL A 44 -6.49 -30.53 2.73
C VAL A 44 -5.43 -31.61 2.44
N LEU A 45 -4.64 -31.45 1.37
CA LEU A 45 -3.55 -32.38 1.04
C LEU A 45 -2.46 -32.38 2.12
N GLU A 46 -2.10 -31.20 2.65
CA GLU A 46 -1.14 -31.06 3.76
C GLU A 46 -1.66 -31.76 5.03
N PHE A 47 -2.95 -31.60 5.35
CA PHE A 47 -3.58 -32.30 6.49
C PHE A 47 -3.54 -33.83 6.33
N LEU A 48 -3.93 -34.36 5.17
CA LEU A 48 -3.90 -35.81 4.90
C LEU A 48 -2.49 -36.39 5.00
N ARG A 49 -1.47 -35.64 4.56
CA ARG A 49 -0.06 -36.05 4.69
C ARG A 49 0.35 -36.15 6.16
N ILE A 50 0.00 -35.17 6.99
CA ILE A 50 0.32 -35.18 8.42
C ILE A 50 -0.43 -36.32 9.12
N ALA A 51 -1.72 -36.50 8.84
CA ALA A 51 -2.52 -37.56 9.42
C ALA A 51 -1.91 -38.95 9.12
N ARG A 52 -1.59 -39.23 7.86
CA ARG A 52 -0.93 -40.49 7.46
C ARG A 52 0.48 -40.67 8.04
N GLY A 53 1.23 -39.59 8.21
CA GLY A 53 2.57 -39.63 8.82
C GLY A 53 2.56 -39.81 10.34
N ARG A 54 1.39 -39.66 11.00
CA ARG A 54 1.19 -39.90 12.44
C ARG A 54 0.60 -41.28 12.74
N GLU A 55 0.29 -42.08 11.72
CA GLU A 55 -0.21 -43.46 11.85
C GLU A 55 0.90 -44.52 11.82
N ALA A 56 2.18 -44.12 11.74
CA ALA A 56 3.34 -45.00 11.77
C ALA A 56 3.94 -45.12 13.19
#